data_AF-A0A972DFI6-F1
#
_entry.id   AF-A0A972DFI6-F1
#
_cell.length_a   1.000
_cell.length_b   1.000
_cell.length_c   1.000
_cell.angle_alpha   90.00
_cell.angle_beta   90.00
_cell.angle_gamma   90.00
#
_symmetry.space_group_name_H-M   'P 1'
#
loop_
_entity.id
_entity.type
_entity.pdbx_description
1 polymer ?
#
loop_
_entity_poly.entity_id
_entity_poly.type
_entity_poly.pdbx_seq_one_letter_code
_entity_poly.pdbx_strand_id
1 'polypeptide(L)'
;MPPGEYKVFSGSKDLDAYIEVAKDSTASIESIIANALFRTFLYITVEEGQYLKMRNCSAVPSEEAPVYTPVNGEYREGMYKVGIDIPAGEYKVNVDENASLDVGYIEVSRDSTLTLNSIIANEIFENSTYITVEEGQYLSMRDAVIKEEK
;
A
#
# COMPACT_ATOMS: atom_id res chain seq x y z
N MET A 1 -19.19 1.13 -4.78
CA MET A 1 -19.06 0.60 -3.40
C MET A 1 -19.49 1.69 -2.44
N PRO A 2 -19.99 1.37 -1.24
CA PRO A 2 -20.23 2.38 -0.21
C PRO A 2 -18.95 3.18 0.10
N PRO A 3 -19.06 4.44 0.52
CA PRO A 3 -17.91 5.19 1.04
C PRO A 3 -17.27 4.46 2.23
N GLY A 4 -15.96 4.56 2.37
CA GLY A 4 -15.19 3.92 3.43
C GLY A 4 -13.75 3.62 3.03
N GLU A 5 -12.97 3.14 4.00
CA GLU A 5 -11.63 2.61 3.77
C GLU A 5 -11.67 1.11 3.56
N TYR A 6 -10.96 0.62 2.55
CA TYR A 6 -10.91 -0.79 2.17
C TYR A 6 -9.48 -1.29 2.13
N LYS A 7 -9.25 -2.51 2.60
CA LYS A 7 -8.05 -3.28 2.29
C LYS A 7 -8.31 -4.07 1.01
N VAL A 8 -7.46 -3.85 0.02
CA VAL A 8 -7.58 -4.43 -1.33
C VAL A 8 -6.48 -5.46 -1.49
N PHE A 9 -6.84 -6.66 -1.94
CA PHE A 9 -5.93 -7.78 -2.14
C PHE A 9 -5.83 -8.11 -3.62
N SER A 10 -4.60 -8.30 -4.10
CA SER A 10 -4.36 -8.82 -5.45
C SER A 10 -4.97 -10.22 -5.58
N GLY A 11 -5.56 -10.48 -6.74
CA GLY A 11 -6.12 -11.78 -7.11
C GLY A 11 -5.11 -12.71 -7.78
N SER A 12 -3.88 -12.24 -8.03
CA SER A 12 -2.82 -13.01 -8.69
C SER A 12 -1.45 -12.72 -8.08
N LYS A 13 -0.56 -13.71 -8.13
CA LYS A 13 0.86 -13.53 -7.80
C LYS A 13 1.70 -13.11 -9.01
N ASP A 14 1.16 -13.29 -10.22
CA ASP A 14 1.90 -13.13 -11.47
C ASP A 14 1.58 -11.83 -12.22
N LEU A 15 0.49 -11.16 -11.84
CA LEU A 15 0.00 -9.94 -12.51
C LEU A 15 -0.27 -8.86 -11.47
N ASP A 16 0.21 -7.66 -11.75
CA ASP A 16 -0.15 -6.48 -10.96
C ASP A 16 -1.68 -6.27 -11.03
N ALA A 17 -2.28 -6.07 -9.86
CA ALA A 17 -3.64 -5.61 -9.70
C ALA A 17 -3.72 -4.10 -9.95
N TYR A 18 -4.90 -3.63 -10.35
CA TYR A 18 -5.17 -2.21 -10.59
C TYR A 18 -6.34 -1.73 -9.75
N ILE A 19 -6.16 -0.56 -9.13
CA ILE A 19 -7.21 0.18 -8.43
C ILE A 19 -7.24 1.62 -8.95
N GLU A 20 -8.44 2.20 -9.02
CA GLU A 20 -8.62 3.61 -9.36
C GLU A 20 -9.83 4.18 -8.63
N VAL A 21 -9.64 5.34 -8.00
CA VAL A 21 -10.71 6.18 -7.47
C VAL A 21 -10.94 7.32 -8.45
N ALA A 22 -12.19 7.48 -8.89
CA ALA A 22 -12.60 8.53 -9.82
C ALA A 22 -13.71 9.41 -9.23
N LYS A 23 -13.72 10.69 -9.59
CA LYS A 23 -14.73 11.66 -9.16
C LYS A 23 -16.08 11.51 -9.88
N ASP A 24 -16.12 10.75 -10.98
CA ASP A 24 -17.31 10.50 -11.79
C ASP A 24 -17.20 9.19 -12.59
N SER A 25 -18.28 8.82 -13.28
CA SER A 25 -18.39 7.59 -14.05
C SER A 25 -18.00 7.73 -15.53
N THR A 26 -17.35 8.82 -15.94
CA THR A 26 -17.06 9.10 -17.37
C THR A 26 -15.97 8.21 -17.95
N ALA A 27 -15.13 7.63 -17.09
CA ALA A 27 -13.91 6.93 -17.47
C ALA A 27 -12.88 7.81 -18.22
N SER A 28 -12.99 9.14 -18.10
CA SER A 28 -11.96 10.07 -18.56
C SER A 28 -10.73 10.04 -17.66
N ILE A 29 -9.55 10.31 -18.23
CA ILE A 29 -8.32 10.52 -17.45
C ILE A 29 -8.50 11.66 -16.44
N GLU A 30 -9.26 12.70 -16.80
CA GLU A 30 -9.54 13.85 -15.92
C GLU A 30 -10.43 13.49 -14.71
N SER A 31 -11.07 12.32 -14.74
CA SER A 31 -11.88 11.82 -13.63
C SER A 31 -11.05 11.17 -12.53
N ILE A 32 -9.82 10.74 -12.84
CA ILE A 32 -8.96 9.98 -11.92
C ILE A 32 -8.50 10.90 -10.78
N ILE A 33 -8.85 10.52 -9.55
CA ILE A 33 -8.35 11.15 -8.32
C ILE A 33 -7.04 10.49 -7.93
N ALA A 34 -7.04 9.15 -7.88
CA ALA A 34 -5.88 8.34 -7.58
C ALA A 34 -5.98 6.98 -8.28
N ASN A 35 -4.85 6.38 -8.60
CA ASN A 35 -4.76 5.01 -9.07
C ASN A 35 -3.46 4.35 -8.60
N ALA A 36 -3.44 3.03 -8.59
CA ALA A 36 -2.24 2.28 -8.25
C ALA A 36 -2.19 0.92 -8.98
N LEU A 37 -0.96 0.50 -9.26
CA LEU A 37 -0.61 -0.87 -9.59
C LEU A 37 0.08 -1.50 -8.38
N PHE A 38 -0.37 -2.68 -7.98
CA PHE A 38 0.15 -3.36 -6.78
C PHE A 38 0.10 -4.88 -6.94
N ARG A 39 0.98 -5.60 -6.24
CA ARG A 39 1.12 -7.07 -6.38
C ARG A 39 0.54 -7.87 -5.21
N THR A 40 0.45 -7.27 -4.02
CA THR A 40 0.03 -7.97 -2.81
C THR A 40 -1.26 -7.39 -2.24
N PHE A 41 -1.17 -6.28 -1.53
CA PHE A 41 -2.32 -5.59 -0.96
C PHE A 41 -2.05 -4.11 -0.73
N LEU A 42 -3.11 -3.33 -0.67
CA LEU A 42 -3.07 -1.93 -0.27
C LEU A 42 -4.31 -1.47 0.47
N TYR A 43 -4.26 -0.27 1.06
CA TYR A 43 -5.44 0.41 1.58
C TYR A 43 -5.89 1.51 0.62
N ILE A 44 -7.20 1.68 0.47
CA ILE A 44 -7.80 2.75 -0.34
C ILE A 44 -9.02 3.36 0.36
N THR A 45 -9.08 4.68 0.41
CA THR A 45 -10.26 5.44 0.86
C THR A 45 -11.14 5.80 -0.34
N VAL A 46 -12.43 5.53 -0.22
CA VAL A 46 -13.47 5.95 -1.17
C VAL A 46 -14.44 6.88 -0.45
N GLU A 47 -14.55 8.12 -0.91
CA GLU A 47 -15.47 9.11 -0.34
C GLU A 47 -16.85 9.07 -1.01
N GLU A 48 -17.81 9.79 -0.42
CA GLU A 48 -19.14 9.93 -1.02
C GLU A 48 -19.08 10.57 -2.41
N GLY A 49 -19.78 9.97 -3.36
CA GLY A 49 -19.77 10.40 -4.77
C GLY A 49 -18.58 9.92 -5.58
N GLN A 50 -17.58 9.25 -4.98
CA GLN A 50 -16.46 8.65 -5.70
C GLN A 50 -16.78 7.25 -6.22
N TYR A 51 -16.04 6.84 -7.25
CA TYR A 51 -16.21 5.56 -7.93
C TYR A 51 -14.91 4.76 -7.86
N LEU A 52 -14.99 3.52 -7.38
CA LEU A 52 -13.86 2.59 -7.32
C LEU A 52 -13.89 1.64 -8.53
N LYS A 53 -12.81 1.60 -9.32
CA LYS A 53 -12.59 0.64 -10.40
C LYS A 53 -11.49 -0.33 -9.99
N MET A 54 -11.73 -1.61 -10.22
CA MET A 54 -10.87 -2.71 -9.78
C MET A 54 -10.55 -3.65 -10.94
N ARG A 55 -9.31 -4.12 -11.03
CA ARG A 55 -8.92 -5.22 -11.92
C ARG A 55 -7.97 -6.15 -11.20
N ASN A 56 -8.21 -7.46 -11.33
CA ASN A 56 -7.42 -8.53 -10.70
C ASN A 56 -7.25 -8.34 -9.19
N CYS A 57 -8.29 -7.86 -8.49
CA CYS A 57 -8.26 -7.69 -7.04
C CYS A 57 -9.64 -7.86 -6.40
N SER A 58 -9.64 -7.98 -5.08
CA SER A 58 -10.83 -7.99 -4.22
C SER A 58 -10.65 -6.97 -3.11
N ALA A 59 -11.75 -6.41 -2.59
CA ALA A 59 -11.73 -5.37 -1.56
C ALA A 59 -12.61 -5.79 -0.39
N VAL A 60 -12.10 -5.60 0.82
CA VAL A 60 -12.80 -5.86 2.09
C VAL A 60 -12.80 -4.55 2.88
N PRO A 61 -13.92 -4.17 3.52
CA PRO A 61 -13.92 -3.04 4.46
C PRO A 61 -12.76 -3.17 5.44
N SER A 62 -11.99 -2.12 5.67
CA SER A 62 -10.76 -2.17 6.47
C SER A 62 -10.99 -2.70 7.89
N GLU A 63 -12.14 -2.38 8.49
CA GLU A 63 -12.56 -2.86 9.82
C GLU A 63 -12.84 -4.37 9.87
N GLU A 64 -13.14 -4.98 8.73
CA GLU A 64 -13.42 -6.43 8.58
C GLU A 64 -12.23 -7.18 7.97
N ALA A 65 -11.22 -6.44 7.48
CA ALA A 65 -10.08 -7.02 6.80
C ALA A 65 -9.13 -7.72 7.79
N PRO A 66 -8.50 -8.84 7.38
CA PRO A 66 -7.52 -9.48 8.23
C PRO A 66 -6.31 -8.57 8.49
N VAL A 67 -5.91 -8.52 9.75
CA VAL A 67 -4.64 -7.93 10.18
C VAL A 67 -3.49 -8.71 9.56
N TYR A 68 -2.50 -8.02 9.03
CA TYR A 68 -1.32 -8.66 8.48
C TYR A 68 -0.56 -9.42 9.58
N THR A 69 -0.14 -10.65 9.27
CA THR A 69 0.72 -11.44 10.15
C THR A 69 2.06 -11.67 9.46
N PRO A 70 3.18 -11.19 10.03
CA PRO A 70 4.51 -11.41 9.47
C PRO A 70 4.81 -12.89 9.27
N VAL A 71 5.37 -13.23 8.12
CA VAL A 71 5.80 -14.59 7.82
C VAL A 71 7.28 -14.69 8.18
N ASN A 72 7.63 -15.53 9.15
CA ASN A 72 9.00 -15.66 9.69
C ASN A 72 9.58 -14.35 10.27
N GLY A 73 8.72 -13.45 10.76
CA GLY A 73 9.15 -12.13 11.24
C GLY A 73 9.52 -11.15 10.13
N GLU A 74 9.11 -11.44 8.88
CA GLU A 74 9.32 -10.55 7.74
C GLU A 74 8.03 -9.83 7.35
N TYR A 75 8.15 -8.52 7.10
CA TYR A 75 7.17 -7.73 6.37
C TYR A 75 7.69 -7.54 4.95
N ARG A 76 6.94 -8.01 3.95
CA ARG A 76 7.30 -7.92 2.53
C ARG A 76 6.51 -6.84 1.82
N GLU A 77 6.66 -6.72 0.51
CA GLU A 77 5.90 -5.79 -0.33
C GLU A 77 4.39 -5.74 0.00
N GLY A 78 3.84 -4.52 0.05
CA GLY A 78 2.47 -4.21 0.41
C GLY A 78 2.35 -2.83 1.04
N MET A 79 1.11 -2.37 1.26
CA MET A 79 0.84 -1.15 2.03
C MET A 79 0.19 -1.49 3.37
N TYR A 80 0.91 -1.19 4.45
CA TYR A 80 0.61 -1.53 5.83
C TYR A 80 0.02 -0.33 6.56
N LYS A 81 -1.08 -0.54 7.30
CA LYS A 81 -1.59 0.48 8.23
C LYS A 81 -0.86 0.39 9.56
N VAL A 82 -0.16 1.44 9.95
CA VAL A 82 0.68 1.49 11.16
C VAL A 82 -0.22 1.53 12.39
N GLY A 83 0.10 0.69 13.39
CA GLY A 83 -0.75 0.43 14.56
C GLY A 83 -1.71 -0.74 14.39
N ILE A 84 -1.96 -1.20 13.16
CA ILE A 84 -2.84 -2.32 12.86
C ILE A 84 -2.04 -3.47 12.28
N ASP A 85 -1.43 -3.28 11.10
CA ASP A 85 -0.67 -4.31 10.39
C ASP A 85 0.80 -4.37 10.82
N ILE A 86 1.39 -3.22 11.14
CA ILE A 86 2.78 -3.07 11.58
C ILE A 86 2.82 -2.08 12.75
N PRO A 87 3.57 -2.35 13.84
CA PRO A 87 3.70 -1.38 14.92
C PRO A 87 4.34 -0.05 14.47
N ALA A 88 4.08 1.03 15.19
CA ALA A 88 4.87 2.25 15.02
C ALA A 88 6.32 2.03 15.49
N GLY A 89 7.28 2.67 14.81
CA GLY A 89 8.69 2.52 15.13
C GLY A 89 9.63 2.93 13.98
N GLU A 90 10.92 2.76 14.23
CA GLU A 90 11.96 2.88 13.21
C GLU A 90 12.37 1.49 12.74
N TYR A 91 12.42 1.30 11.42
CA TYR A 91 12.71 0.02 10.78
C TYR A 91 13.87 0.16 9.81
N LYS A 92 14.77 -0.81 9.82
CA LYS A 92 15.69 -1.05 8.72
C LYS A 92 14.97 -1.80 7.60
N VAL A 93 14.90 -1.19 6.43
CA VAL A 93 14.31 -1.77 5.22
C VAL A 93 15.43 -2.21 4.30
N ASN A 94 15.37 -3.43 3.77
CA ASN A 94 16.33 -3.94 2.80
C ASN A 94 15.65 -4.14 1.46
N VAL A 95 16.41 -4.07 0.37
CA VAL A 95 15.92 -4.49 -0.96
C VAL A 95 15.62 -5.99 -0.91
N ASP A 96 14.47 -6.41 -1.46
CA ASP A 96 14.13 -7.84 -1.56
C ASP A 96 15.13 -8.51 -2.52
N GLU A 97 15.57 -9.72 -2.19
CA GLU A 97 16.51 -10.49 -3.03
C GLU A 97 15.98 -10.79 -4.44
N ASN A 98 14.65 -10.71 -4.63
CA ASN A 98 13.97 -10.91 -5.90
C ASN A 98 13.59 -9.58 -6.58
N ALA A 99 14.12 -8.44 -6.11
CA ALA A 99 13.87 -7.14 -6.71
C ALA A 99 14.25 -7.13 -8.19
N SER A 100 13.37 -6.60 -9.04
CA SER A 100 13.57 -6.66 -10.50
C SER A 100 14.71 -5.78 -11.02
N LEU A 101 15.11 -4.77 -10.24
CA LEU A 101 16.07 -3.73 -10.62
C LEU A 101 17.14 -3.48 -9.55
N ASP A 102 17.32 -4.40 -8.60
CA ASP A 102 18.23 -4.25 -7.44
C ASP A 102 17.99 -2.97 -6.59
N VAL A 103 16.78 -2.40 -6.69
CA VAL A 103 16.32 -1.24 -5.92
C VAL A 103 14.97 -1.54 -5.28
N GLY A 104 14.74 -0.95 -4.11
CA GLY A 104 13.46 -0.95 -3.42
C GLY A 104 12.81 0.42 -3.45
N TYR A 105 11.49 0.46 -3.22
CA TYR A 105 10.74 1.69 -2.98
C TYR A 105 10.02 1.62 -1.64
N ILE A 106 10.08 2.72 -0.89
CA ILE A 106 9.27 2.94 0.31
C ILE A 106 8.53 4.27 0.23
N GLU A 107 7.35 4.32 0.84
CA GLU A 107 6.56 5.53 1.00
C GLU A 107 5.81 5.49 2.32
N VAL A 108 5.81 6.61 3.02
CA VAL A 108 4.98 6.87 4.18
C VAL A 108 3.95 7.93 3.79
N SER A 109 2.69 7.59 3.94
CA SER A 109 1.55 8.46 3.62
C SER A 109 0.67 8.69 4.86
N ARG A 110 0.07 9.88 4.95
CA ARG A 110 -0.77 10.27 6.11
C ARG A 110 -2.13 9.58 6.13
N ASP A 111 -2.58 9.11 4.96
CA ASP A 111 -3.88 8.47 4.76
C ASP A 111 -3.82 7.49 3.58
N SER A 112 -4.90 6.73 3.38
CA SER A 112 -5.07 5.80 2.26
C SER A 112 -5.75 6.42 1.02
N THR A 113 -5.68 7.73 0.81
CA THR A 113 -6.25 8.34 -0.41
C THR A 113 -5.40 8.09 -1.66
N LEU A 114 -4.15 7.65 -1.49
CA LEU A 114 -3.15 7.45 -2.56
C LEU A 114 -2.88 8.71 -3.40
N THR A 115 -3.15 9.89 -2.85
CA THR A 115 -2.87 11.16 -3.51
C THR A 115 -1.46 11.64 -3.19
N LEU A 116 -0.84 12.37 -4.12
CA LEU A 116 0.50 12.94 -3.91
C LEU A 116 0.57 13.86 -2.69
N ASN A 117 -0.53 14.53 -2.37
CA ASN A 117 -0.62 15.41 -1.19
C ASN A 117 -0.63 14.62 0.13
N SER A 118 -0.89 13.31 0.11
CA SER A 118 -0.87 12.45 1.30
C SER A 118 0.54 12.05 1.72
N ILE A 119 1.46 11.96 0.75
CA ILE A 119 2.83 11.50 0.93
C ILE A 119 3.56 12.41 1.93
N ILE A 120 4.14 11.79 2.96
CA ILE A 120 4.98 12.43 3.98
C ILE A 120 6.45 12.28 3.58
N ALA A 121 6.84 11.06 3.18
CA ALA A 121 8.18 10.73 2.74
C ALA A 121 8.12 9.59 1.73
N ASN A 122 9.04 9.57 0.77
CA ASN A 122 9.28 8.42 -0.07
C ASN A 122 10.75 8.35 -0.48
N GLU A 123 11.20 7.15 -0.84
CA GLU A 123 12.58 6.92 -1.25
C GLU A 123 12.63 5.73 -2.22
N ILE A 124 13.46 5.86 -3.26
CA ILE A 124 14.00 4.73 -4.02
C ILE A 124 15.41 4.51 -3.48
N PHE A 125 15.72 3.30 -3.01
CA PHE A 125 16.96 3.01 -2.32
C PHE A 125 17.64 1.75 -2.85
N GLU A 126 18.96 1.70 -2.71
CA GLU A 126 19.81 0.54 -2.96
C GLU A 126 20.22 -0.09 -1.62
N ASN A 127 20.39 -1.42 -1.59
CA ASN A 127 20.78 -2.22 -0.42
C ASN A 127 19.82 -2.13 0.77
N SER A 128 19.85 -1.02 1.51
CA SER A 128 19.00 -0.79 2.69
C SER A 128 18.85 0.69 3.02
N THR A 129 17.72 1.06 3.61
CA THR A 129 17.44 2.39 4.20
C THR A 129 16.80 2.23 5.59
N TYR A 130 16.56 3.35 6.28
CA TYR A 130 15.77 3.39 7.51
C TYR A 130 14.52 4.23 7.30
N ILE A 131 13.40 3.79 7.87
CA ILE A 131 12.14 4.53 7.84
C ILE A 131 11.52 4.57 9.23
N THR A 132 11.06 5.74 9.64
CA THR A 132 10.25 5.91 10.85
C THR A 132 8.79 6.02 10.45
N VAL A 133 7.93 5.26 11.13
CA VAL A 133 6.49 5.26 10.91
C VAL A 133 5.75 5.47 12.24
N GLU A 134 4.69 6.27 12.19
CA GLU A 134 3.87 6.65 13.33
C GLU A 134 2.46 6.05 13.24
N GLU A 135 1.81 5.86 14.40
CA GLU A 135 0.44 5.36 14.51
C GLU A 135 -0.52 6.06 13.55
N GLY A 136 -1.29 5.28 12.78
CA GLY A 136 -2.25 5.78 11.80
C GLY A 136 -1.68 6.17 10.43
N GLN A 137 -0.35 6.17 10.25
CA GLN A 137 0.26 6.32 8.93
C GLN A 137 0.14 5.03 8.11
N TYR A 138 0.50 5.12 6.83
CA TYR A 138 0.52 4.00 5.91
C TYR A 138 1.91 3.84 5.31
N LEU A 139 2.50 2.65 5.48
CA LEU A 139 3.81 2.29 4.93
C LEU A 139 3.61 1.43 3.68
N SER A 140 3.91 1.99 2.50
CA SER A 140 3.96 1.25 1.25
C SER A 140 5.39 0.79 0.98
N MET A 141 5.57 -0.49 0.66
CA MET A 141 6.85 -1.09 0.28
C MET A 141 6.71 -1.81 -1.06
N ARG A 142 7.66 -1.63 -1.97
CA ARG A 142 7.77 -2.36 -3.24
C ARG A 142 9.19 -2.87 -3.42
N ASP A 143 9.33 -4.13 -3.82
CA ASP A 143 10.62 -4.82 -3.97
C ASP A 143 11.53 -4.64 -2.72
N ALA A 144 10.91 -4.66 -1.53
CA ALA A 144 11.53 -4.36 -0.24
C ALA A 144 11.02 -5.28 0.87
N VAL A 145 11.86 -5.46 1.90
CA VAL A 145 11.59 -6.32 3.05
C VAL A 145 12.12 -5.72 4.35
N ILE A 146 11.31 -5.79 5.41
CA ILE A 146 11.71 -5.55 6.79
C ILE A 146 11.84 -6.92 7.46
N LYS A 147 12.93 -7.14 8.18
CA LYS A 147 13.15 -8.34 9.00
C LYS A 147 13.21 -7.91 10.44
N GLU A 148 12.32 -8.42 11.29
CA GLU A 148 12.46 -8.23 12.73
C GLU A 148 13.73 -8.95 13.19
N GLU A 149 14.65 -8.21 13.81
CA GLU A 149 15.78 -8.82 14.50
C GLU A 149 15.27 -9.49 15.78
N LYS A 150 15.53 -10.79 15.92
CA LYS A 150 15.20 -11.57 17.12
C LYS A 150 16.15 -11.30 18.28
#